data_AF-A0A0F9J655-F1
#
_entry.id   AF-A0A0F9J655-F1
#
_cell.length_a   1.000
_cell.length_b   1.000
_cell.length_c   1.000
_cell.angle_alpha   90.00
_cell.angle_beta   90.00
_cell.angle_gamma   90.00
#
_symmetry.space_group_name_H-M   'P 1'
#
loop_
_entity.id
_entity.type
_entity.pdbx_description
1 polymer ?
#
loop_
_entity_poly.entity_id
_entity_poly.type
_entity_poly.pdbx_seq_one_letter_code
_entity_poly.pdbx_strand_id
1 'polypeptide(L)' 'MSDIKGYCTNCNQWVVWIKHSKIGGVECPNCGGVAVRNYLPKWMQGD' A
#
# COMPACT_ATOMS: atom_id res chain seq x y z
N MET A 1 10.54 -0.57 11.33
CA MET A 1 9.43 -0.03 10.53
C MET A 1 8.75 -1.22 9.88
N SER A 2 7.42 -1.34 9.98
CA SER A 2 6.69 -2.47 9.39
C SER A 2 6.30 -2.09 7.98
N ASP A 3 7.19 -2.37 7.04
CA ASP A 3 7.01 -2.22 5.60
C ASP A 3 5.87 -3.14 5.13
N ILE A 4 4.77 -2.58 4.61
CA ILE A 4 3.64 -3.38 4.11
C ILE A 4 3.89 -3.65 2.64
N LYS A 5 4.19 -4.90 2.28
CA LYS A 5 4.19 -5.28 0.86
C LYS A 5 2.76 -5.30 0.35
N GLY A 6 2.53 -4.84 -0.88
CA GLY A 6 1.23 -4.95 -1.50
C GLY A 6 1.24 -4.62 -2.98
N TYR A 7 0.23 -5.07 -3.70
CA TYR A 7 0.12 -4.84 -5.12
C TYR A 7 -0.46 -3.46 -5.41
N CYS A 8 0.27 -2.62 -6.14
CA CYS A 8 -0.23 -1.35 -6.64
C CYS A 8 -0.83 -1.57 -8.04
N THR A 9 -2.16 -1.46 -8.15
CA THR A 9 -2.86 -1.58 -9.45
C THR A 9 -2.52 -0.45 -10.40
N ASN A 10 -2.27 0.76 -9.89
CA ASN A 10 -1.88 1.90 -10.71
C ASN A 10 -0.50 1.72 -11.35
N CYS A 11 0.44 1.12 -10.61
CA CYS A 11 1.77 0.81 -11.10
C CYS A 11 1.89 -0.60 -11.72
N ASN A 12 0.80 -1.38 -11.65
CA ASN A 12 0.72 -2.80 -12.02
C ASN A 12 1.92 -3.64 -11.52
N GLN A 13 2.33 -3.42 -10.27
CA GLN A 13 3.50 -4.07 -9.67
C GLN A 13 3.38 -4.20 -8.16
N TRP A 14 4.16 -5.12 -7.58
CA TRP A 14 4.33 -5.24 -6.13
C TRP A 14 5.23 -4.15 -5.61
N VAL A 15 4.74 -3.39 -4.63
CA VAL A 15 5.48 -2.31 -3.97
C VAL A 15 5.50 -2.49 -2.47
N VAL A 16 6.47 -1.85 -1.82
CA VAL A 16 6.48 -1.66 -0.38
C VAL A 16 5.77 -0.34 -0.10
N TRP A 17 4.60 -0.42 0.53
CA TRP A 17 3.80 0.75 0.84
C TRP A 17 4.30 1.44 2.10
N ILE A 18 4.33 2.77 2.05
CA ILE A 18 4.71 3.65 3.15
C ILE A 18 3.48 3.83 4.04
N LYS A 19 3.59 3.50 5.34
CA LYS A 19 2.48 3.64 6.29
C LYS A 19 2.38 5.07 6.80
N HIS A 20 1.22 5.70 6.62
CA HIS A 20 0.93 7.03 7.16
C HIS A 20 0.01 6.92 8.38
N SER A 21 0.61 6.91 9.57
CA SER A 21 -0.13 6.78 10.84
C SER A 21 -1.14 7.90 11.10
N LYS A 22 -0.94 9.10 10.53
CA LYS A 22 -1.86 10.24 10.69
C LYS A 22 -3.20 10.06 10.00
N ILE A 23 -3.25 9.32 8.90
CA ILE A 23 -4.46 9.12 8.07
C ILE A 23 -4.93 7.66 8.08
N GLY A 24 -4.22 6.76 8.76
CA GLY A 24 -4.52 5.32 8.74
C GLY A 24 -4.35 4.67 7.36
N GLY A 25 -3.64 5.34 6.46
CA GLY A 25 -3.44 4.95 5.06
C GLY A 25 -2.05 4.39 4.78
N VAL A 26 -1.90 3.88 3.58
CA VAL A 26 -0.65 3.44 2.99
C VAL A 26 -0.45 4.16 1.65
N GLU A 27 0.75 4.63 1.36
CA GLU A 27 1.10 5.36 0.15
C GLU A 27 2.07 4.56 -0.72
N CYS A 28 1.83 4.54 -2.03
CA CYS A 28 2.70 3.91 -3.00
C CYS A 28 3.86 4.86 -3.33
N PRO A 29 5.13 4.48 -3.08
CA PRO A 29 6.27 5.35 -3.32
C PRO A 29 6.50 5.67 -4.81
N ASN A 30 5.97 4.84 -5.73
CA ASN A 30 6.23 4.99 -7.16
C ASN A 30 5.26 5.96 -7.85
N CYS A 31 3.99 6.00 -7.44
CA CYS A 31 2.96 6.83 -8.06
C CYS A 31 2.29 7.82 -7.11
N GLY A 32 2.61 7.79 -5.82
CA GLY A 32 1.94 8.61 -4.79
C GLY A 32 0.49 8.19 -4.52
N GLY A 33 0.05 7.05 -5.05
CA GLY A 33 -1.30 6.55 -4.82
C GLY A 33 -1.50 6.21 -3.33
N VAL A 34 -2.56 6.72 -2.72
CA VAL A 34 -2.89 6.43 -1.32
C VAL A 34 -4.04 5.44 -1.26
N ALA A 35 -3.86 4.36 -0.51
CA ALA A 35 -4.89 3.37 -0.23
C ALA A 35 -5.05 3.21 1.28
N VAL A 36 -6.25 2.91 1.75
CA VAL A 36 -6.47 2.57 3.16
C VAL A 36 -6.39 1.05 3.27
N ARG A 37 -5.42 0.52 4.06
CA ARG A 37 -5.12 -0.91 4.17
C ARG A 37 -6.38 -1.77 4.42
N ASN A 38 -7.30 -1.26 5.23
CA ASN A 38 -8.54 -1.97 5.59
C ASN A 38 -9.48 -2.22 4.41
N TYR A 39 -9.36 -1.44 3.33
CA TYR A 39 -10.15 -1.58 2.11
C TYR A 39 -9.38 -2.27 0.98
N LEU A 40 -8.09 -2.57 1.17
CA LEU A 40 -7.34 -3.34 0.18
C LEU A 40 -7.80 -4.80 0.20
N PRO A 41 -8.14 -5.37 -0.96
CA PRO A 41 -8.41 -6.81 -1.07
C PRO A 41 -7.25 -7.63 -0.50
N LYS A 42 -7.55 -8.76 0.15
CA LYS A 42 -6.52 -9.62 0.76
C LYS A 42 -5.41 -10.02 -0.21
N TRP A 43 -5.75 -10.28 -1.48
CA TRP A 43 -4.76 -10.64 -2.51
C TRP A 43 -3.78 -9.51 -2.84
N MET A 44 -4.15 -8.25 -2.57
CA MET A 44 -3.26 -7.09 -2.73
C MET A 44 -2.40 -6.85 -1.49
N GLN A 45 -2.72 -7.46 -0.34
CA GLN A 45 -1.92 -7.33 0.88
C GLN A 45 -0.85 -8.42 0.83
N GLY A 46 0.40 -8.01 0.61
CA GLY A 46 1.54 -8.92 0.71
C GLY A 46 1.77 -9.31 2.17
N ASP A 47 2.05 -10.60 2.38
CA ASP A 47 2.36 -11.21 3.68
C ASP A 47 3.55 -10.53 4.38
#